data_AF-L9VBY6-F1
#
_entry.id   AF-L9VBY6-F1
#
_cell.length_a   1.000
_cell.length_b   1.000
_cell.length_c   1.000
_cell.angle_alpha   90.00
_cell.angle_beta   90.00
_cell.angle_gamma   90.00
#
_symmetry.space_group_name_H-M   'P 1'
#
loop_
_entity.id
_entity.type
_entity.pdbx_description
1 polymer ?
#
loop_
_entity_poly.entity_id
_entity_poly.type
_entity_poly.pdbx_seq_one_letter_code
_entity_poly.pdbx_strand_id
1 'polypeptide(L)'
;MKAEITGENDESIGLHVVDNVGNKHRMEMHKADGEVYAHDSEAYSQKPEKRTREESEYGKQARRYAQYYVFLNRGYDTVNPKWKNPVHLQAVRSAIDSMDLEEFEDHFSDLYQQLKSHHDDDTERVLHPPADSQDEDYHLYRKHVYLGLDPLDTDLADDARELAAEFGLDLDEQSPNETPLAGLTDDGLEAWSGFSTELFDRSDEDELAELAEGFYVDTTSELHMAYLDHDGIEQVT
;
A
#
# COMPACT_ATOMS: atom_id res chain seq x y z
N MET A 1 21.13 8.56 1.56
CA MET A 1 21.70 7.25 1.16
C MET A 1 21.96 7.21 -0.33
N LYS A 2 22.79 6.27 -0.79
CA LYS A 2 23.08 5.99 -2.21
C LYS A 2 23.12 4.47 -2.41
N ALA A 3 22.77 3.98 -3.59
CA ALA A 3 22.83 2.55 -3.91
C ALA A 3 23.36 2.29 -5.32
N GLU A 4 23.87 1.09 -5.53
CA GLU A 4 24.37 0.57 -6.81
C GLU A 4 24.05 -0.93 -6.90
N ILE A 5 23.38 -1.35 -7.97
CA ILE A 5 23.14 -2.78 -8.26
C ILE A 5 24.45 -3.41 -8.74
N THR A 6 24.88 -4.48 -8.09
CA THR A 6 26.18 -5.13 -8.33
C THR A 6 26.08 -6.41 -9.14
N GLY A 7 24.89 -7.02 -9.20
CA GLY A 7 24.65 -8.25 -9.94
C GLY A 7 23.20 -8.68 -9.86
N GLU A 8 22.78 -9.49 -10.81
CA GLU A 8 21.40 -9.91 -10.96
C GLU A 8 21.36 -11.30 -11.63
N ASN A 9 20.49 -12.19 -11.14
CA ASN A 9 20.17 -13.48 -11.76
C ASN A 9 18.64 -13.66 -11.82
N ASP A 10 18.15 -14.85 -12.18
CA ASP A 10 16.70 -15.07 -12.37
C ASP A 10 15.88 -14.86 -11.07
N GLU A 11 16.45 -15.14 -9.89
CA GLU A 11 15.72 -15.16 -8.62
C GLU A 11 16.05 -13.96 -7.70
N SER A 12 17.23 -13.38 -7.85
CA SER A 12 17.81 -12.48 -6.86
C SER A 12 18.59 -11.33 -7.48
N ILE A 13 18.74 -10.28 -6.69
CA ILE A 13 19.49 -9.07 -7.05
C ILE A 13 20.41 -8.66 -5.90
N GLY A 14 21.67 -8.41 -6.24
CA GLY A 14 22.71 -7.95 -5.34
C GLY A 14 22.94 -6.45 -5.49
N LEU A 15 23.20 -5.76 -4.38
CA LEU A 15 23.49 -4.32 -4.38
C LEU A 15 24.37 -3.88 -3.22
N HIS A 16 25.01 -2.73 -3.42
CA HIS A 16 25.67 -1.97 -2.37
C HIS A 16 24.82 -0.76 -1.99
N VAL A 17 24.67 -0.52 -0.69
CA VAL A 17 24.05 0.70 -0.14
C VAL A 17 25.08 1.43 0.71
N VAL A 18 25.17 2.74 0.52
CA VAL A 18 25.87 3.65 1.42
C VAL A 18 24.81 4.36 2.27
N ASP A 19 24.85 4.12 3.58
CA ASP A 19 23.91 4.72 4.52
C ASP A 19 24.13 6.23 4.71
N ASN A 20 23.35 6.86 5.60
CA ASN A 20 23.42 8.30 5.82
C ASN A 20 24.68 8.75 6.58
N VAL A 21 25.42 7.84 7.21
CA VAL A 21 26.68 8.13 7.91
C VAL A 21 27.91 7.69 7.11
N GLY A 22 27.71 7.18 5.89
CA GLY A 22 28.76 6.84 4.94
C GLY A 22 29.23 5.39 5.01
N ASN A 23 28.58 4.53 5.79
CA ASN A 23 28.96 3.12 5.89
C ASN A 23 28.36 2.30 4.75
N LYS A 24 29.12 1.28 4.33
CA LYS A 24 28.73 0.40 3.22
C LYS A 24 27.99 -0.83 3.74
N HIS A 25 26.98 -1.22 2.99
CA HIS A 25 26.20 -2.42 3.17
C HIS A 25 26.21 -3.20 1.85
N ARG A 26 26.50 -4.49 1.93
CA ARG A 26 26.28 -5.44 0.84
C ARG A 26 25.01 -6.22 1.13
N MET A 27 24.10 -6.24 0.18
CA MET A 27 22.82 -6.92 0.33
C MET A 27 22.51 -7.77 -0.89
N GLU A 28 21.77 -8.84 -0.66
CA GLU A 28 21.10 -9.62 -1.70
C GLU A 28 19.64 -9.77 -1.28
N MET A 29 18.73 -9.69 -2.26
CA MET A 29 17.31 -9.85 -2.04
C MET A 29 16.63 -10.66 -3.14
N HIS A 30 15.51 -11.29 -2.79
CA HIS A 30 14.62 -11.94 -3.75
C HIS A 30 13.84 -10.90 -4.56
N LYS A 31 13.73 -11.13 -5.88
CA LYS A 31 12.98 -10.24 -6.78
C LYS A 31 11.47 -10.32 -6.57
N ALA A 32 10.97 -11.48 -6.17
CA ALA A 32 9.55 -11.76 -6.05
C ALA A 32 8.85 -10.99 -4.91
N ASP A 33 9.54 -10.75 -3.80
CA ASP A 33 8.94 -10.19 -2.58
C ASP A 33 9.80 -9.13 -1.87
N GLY A 34 11.03 -8.90 -2.37
CA GLY A 34 11.99 -7.98 -1.77
C GLY A 34 12.60 -8.46 -0.45
N GLU A 35 12.49 -9.75 -0.10
CA GLU A 35 13.11 -10.27 1.11
C GLU A 35 14.64 -10.15 1.02
N VAL A 36 15.24 -9.38 1.94
CA VAL A 36 16.69 -9.25 2.07
C VAL A 36 17.24 -10.43 2.89
N TYR A 37 17.56 -11.53 2.21
CA TYR A 37 18.07 -12.76 2.83
C TYR A 37 19.56 -12.67 3.23
N ALA A 38 20.34 -11.79 2.59
CA ALA A 38 21.74 -11.54 2.95
C ALA A 38 21.98 -10.04 3.17
N HIS A 39 22.59 -9.69 4.30
CA HIS A 39 22.97 -8.32 4.61
C HIS A 39 24.26 -8.31 5.42
N ASP A 40 25.32 -7.77 4.82
CA ASP A 40 26.64 -7.63 5.42
C ASP A 40 27.09 -6.16 5.47
N SER A 41 27.83 -5.80 6.52
CA SER A 41 28.46 -4.48 6.67
C SER A 41 29.73 -4.62 7.50
N GLU A 42 30.83 -4.00 7.06
CA GLU A 42 32.09 -3.99 7.81
C GLU A 42 32.05 -3.05 9.01
N ALA A 43 31.15 -2.06 9.02
CA ALA A 43 31.06 -1.04 10.06
C ALA A 43 30.24 -1.48 11.28
N TYR A 44 29.36 -2.47 11.12
CA TYR A 44 28.41 -2.89 12.15
C TYR A 44 28.57 -4.36 12.50
N SER A 45 28.42 -4.69 13.79
CA SER A 45 28.49 -6.09 14.23
C SER A 45 27.46 -6.96 13.49
N GLN A 46 27.82 -8.18 13.09
CA GLN A 46 26.86 -9.14 12.54
C GLN A 46 25.87 -9.69 13.57
N LYS A 47 26.23 -9.63 14.86
CA LYS A 47 25.35 -10.06 15.96
C LYS A 47 24.46 -8.90 16.40
N PRO A 48 23.11 -9.03 16.33
CA PRO A 48 22.18 -7.97 16.72
C PRO A 48 22.37 -7.52 18.16
N GLU A 49 22.62 -8.44 19.11
CA GLU A 49 22.82 -8.09 20.53
C GLU A 49 24.06 -7.22 20.81
N LYS A 50 24.96 -7.08 19.84
CA LYS A 50 26.16 -6.26 19.94
C LYS A 50 26.05 -4.92 19.22
N ARG A 51 24.90 -4.65 18.58
CA ARG A 51 24.62 -3.37 17.93
C ARG A 51 24.01 -2.42 18.93
N THR A 52 24.33 -1.14 18.82
CA THR A 52 23.53 -0.10 19.44
C THR A 52 22.15 -0.02 18.77
N ARG A 53 21.21 0.69 19.40
CA ARG A 53 19.91 0.99 18.78
C ARG A 53 20.09 1.74 17.47
N GLU A 54 20.97 2.74 17.42
CA GLU A 54 21.24 3.52 16.21
C GLU A 54 21.83 2.65 15.08
N GLU A 55 22.83 1.82 15.37
CA GLU A 55 23.42 0.91 14.39
C GLU A 55 22.39 -0.08 13.82
N SER A 56 21.48 -0.54 14.68
CA SER A 56 20.36 -1.38 14.25
C SER A 56 19.39 -0.63 13.34
N GLU A 57 19.12 0.64 13.63
CA GLU A 57 18.26 1.48 12.78
C GLU A 57 18.91 1.82 11.44
N TYR A 58 20.21 2.13 11.38
CA TYR A 58 20.92 2.33 10.12
C TYR A 58 20.84 1.09 9.23
N GLY A 59 21.03 -0.10 9.79
CA GLY A 59 20.86 -1.35 9.06
C GLY A 59 19.43 -1.56 8.53
N LYS A 60 18.39 -1.21 9.31
CA LYS A 60 16.99 -1.28 8.86
C LYS A 60 16.69 -0.26 7.76
N GLN A 61 17.20 0.96 7.89
CA GLN A 61 17.06 2.01 6.89
C GLN A 61 17.72 1.63 5.56
N ALA A 62 18.94 1.08 5.61
CA ALA A 62 19.65 0.60 4.43
C ALA A 62 18.87 -0.49 3.69
N ARG A 63 18.23 -1.43 4.41
CA ARG A 63 17.36 -2.46 3.81
C ARG A 63 16.14 -1.87 3.12
N ARG A 64 15.42 -0.95 3.77
CA ARG A 64 14.24 -0.28 3.18
C ARG A 64 14.62 0.53 1.94
N TYR A 65 15.76 1.22 2.01
CA TYR A 65 16.28 1.98 0.87
C TYR A 65 16.70 1.06 -0.28
N ALA A 66 17.32 -0.08 0.02
CA ALA A 66 17.66 -1.11 -0.98
C ALA A 66 16.41 -1.59 -1.73
N GLN A 67 15.37 -1.98 -0.99
CA GLN A 67 14.08 -2.43 -1.55
C GLN A 67 13.44 -1.36 -2.43
N TYR A 68 13.41 -0.12 -1.97
CA TYR A 68 12.87 1.01 -2.74
C TYR A 68 13.70 1.30 -3.99
N TYR A 69 15.03 1.24 -3.90
CA TYR A 69 15.92 1.50 -5.02
C TYR A 69 15.79 0.44 -6.12
N VAL A 70 15.70 -0.85 -5.75
CA VAL A 70 15.47 -1.93 -6.71
C VAL A 70 14.12 -1.75 -7.40
N PHE A 71 13.07 -1.50 -6.64
CA PHE A 71 11.74 -1.19 -7.18
C PHE A 71 11.80 -0.07 -8.24
N LEU A 72 12.39 1.08 -7.90
CA LEU A 72 12.49 2.20 -8.84
C LEU A 72 13.34 1.94 -10.09
N ASN A 73 14.37 1.09 -10.01
CA ASN A 73 15.34 0.92 -11.11
C ASN A 73 15.12 -0.36 -11.92
N ARG A 74 14.26 -1.27 -11.45
CA ARG A 74 14.01 -2.56 -12.09
C ARG A 74 12.52 -2.93 -12.18
N GLY A 75 11.63 -2.19 -11.52
CA GLY A 75 10.19 -2.48 -11.51
C GLY A 75 9.78 -3.67 -10.63
N TYR A 76 10.72 -4.39 -10.02
CA TYR A 76 10.39 -5.51 -9.13
C TYR A 76 9.65 -5.01 -7.89
N ASP A 77 8.56 -5.67 -7.51
CA ASP A 77 7.72 -5.29 -6.37
C ASP A 77 8.33 -5.70 -5.02
N THR A 78 9.50 -5.11 -4.74
CA THR A 78 10.35 -5.40 -3.59
C THR A 78 10.00 -4.57 -2.35
N VAL A 79 9.01 -3.67 -2.42
CA VAL A 79 8.62 -2.83 -1.28
C VAL A 79 7.58 -3.55 -0.44
N ASN A 80 8.02 -4.03 0.73
CA ASN A 80 7.20 -4.79 1.66
C ASN A 80 7.12 -4.08 3.04
N PRO A 81 5.94 -4.02 3.68
CA PRO A 81 4.61 -4.41 3.18
C PRO A 81 4.11 -3.52 2.04
N LYS A 82 3.25 -4.09 1.19
CA LYS A 82 2.77 -3.49 -0.06
C LYS A 82 2.13 -2.12 0.13
N TRP A 83 1.55 -1.82 1.29
CA TRP A 83 1.01 -0.49 1.61
C TRP A 83 2.06 0.62 1.73
N LYS A 84 3.36 0.28 1.75
CA LYS A 84 4.47 1.26 1.66
C LYS A 84 4.95 1.49 0.23
N ASN A 85 4.43 0.74 -0.74
CA ASN A 85 4.81 0.90 -2.13
C ASN A 85 4.32 2.29 -2.62
N PRO A 86 5.21 3.15 -3.14
CA PRO A 86 4.84 4.49 -3.59
C PRO A 86 3.79 4.50 -4.71
N VAL A 87 3.74 3.46 -5.56
CA VAL A 87 2.73 3.36 -6.63
C VAL A 87 1.35 3.14 -6.02
N HIS A 88 1.23 2.26 -5.02
CA HIS A 88 -0.04 2.08 -4.30
C HIS A 88 -0.47 3.35 -3.57
N LEU A 89 0.46 4.06 -2.93
CA LEU A 89 0.16 5.34 -2.28
C LEU A 89 -0.29 6.41 -3.28
N GLN A 90 0.30 6.43 -4.47
CA GLN A 90 -0.09 7.35 -5.54
C GLN A 90 -1.46 6.98 -6.12
N ALA A 91 -1.76 5.70 -6.33
CA ALA A 91 -3.07 5.24 -6.76
C ALA A 91 -4.18 5.65 -5.77
N VAL A 92 -3.97 5.41 -4.47
CA VAL A 92 -4.91 5.86 -3.43
C VAL A 92 -5.08 7.38 -3.45
N ARG A 93 -3.98 8.12 -3.61
CA ARG A 93 -4.05 9.59 -3.68
C ARG A 93 -4.86 10.06 -4.90
N SER A 94 -4.62 9.48 -6.08
CA SER A 94 -5.34 9.82 -7.30
C SER A 94 -6.84 9.52 -7.16
N ALA A 95 -7.19 8.35 -6.63
CA ALA A 95 -8.59 7.95 -6.41
C ALA A 95 -9.34 8.87 -5.43
N ILE A 96 -8.65 9.44 -4.43
CA ILE A 96 -9.24 10.43 -3.52
C ILE A 96 -9.37 11.80 -4.21
N ASP A 97 -8.42 12.19 -5.06
CA ASP A 97 -8.40 13.49 -5.74
C ASP A 97 -9.46 13.59 -6.86
N SER A 98 -9.90 12.46 -7.41
CA SER A 98 -10.93 12.39 -8.45
C SER A 98 -12.36 12.48 -7.91
N MET A 99 -12.57 12.25 -6.62
CA MET A 99 -13.90 12.28 -6.00
C MET A 99 -14.50 13.68 -6.00
N ASP A 100 -15.83 13.73 -6.13
CA ASP A 100 -16.56 14.91 -5.72
C ASP A 100 -16.75 14.97 -4.19
N LEU A 101 -17.34 16.07 -3.70
CA LEU A 101 -17.51 16.27 -2.27
C LEU A 101 -18.51 15.28 -1.65
N GLU A 102 -19.56 14.89 -2.38
CA GLU A 102 -20.59 13.99 -1.87
C GLU A 102 -19.99 12.59 -1.66
N GLU A 103 -19.26 12.08 -2.67
CA GLU A 103 -18.53 10.81 -2.58
C GLU A 103 -17.47 10.83 -1.47
N PHE A 104 -16.71 11.91 -1.36
CA PHE A 104 -15.72 12.05 -0.30
C PHE A 104 -16.36 12.03 1.09
N GLU A 105 -17.49 12.73 1.28
CA GLU A 105 -18.22 12.76 2.54
C GLU A 105 -18.81 11.37 2.89
N ASP A 106 -19.33 10.64 1.90
CA ASP A 106 -19.82 9.28 2.09
C ASP A 106 -18.73 8.33 2.62
N HIS A 107 -17.49 8.48 2.17
CA HIS A 107 -16.37 7.64 2.61
C HIS A 107 -15.67 8.13 3.88
N PHE A 108 -15.57 9.45 4.12
CA PHE A 108 -14.64 10.01 5.12
C PHE A 108 -15.28 10.98 6.13
N SER A 109 -16.60 11.19 6.10
CA SER A 109 -17.29 12.14 7.01
C SER A 109 -17.05 11.86 8.49
N ASP A 110 -17.02 10.60 8.91
CA ASP A 110 -16.77 10.19 10.29
C ASP A 110 -15.34 10.52 10.77
N LEU A 111 -14.32 10.28 9.93
CA LEU A 111 -12.94 10.64 10.20
C LEU A 111 -12.79 12.16 10.25
N TYR A 112 -13.42 12.87 9.31
CA TYR A 112 -13.43 14.34 9.32
C TYR A 112 -14.06 14.88 10.60
N GLN A 113 -15.22 14.36 11.00
CA GLN A 113 -15.90 14.74 12.23
C GLN A 113 -15.03 14.47 13.46
N GLN A 114 -14.38 13.29 13.52
CA GLN A 114 -13.48 12.95 14.62
C GLN A 114 -12.29 13.92 14.71
N LEU A 115 -11.65 14.24 13.58
CA LEU A 115 -10.53 15.19 13.57
C LEU A 115 -10.98 16.60 13.95
N LYS A 116 -12.15 17.04 13.47
CA LYS A 116 -12.72 18.35 13.78
C LYS A 116 -13.04 18.52 15.27
N SER A 117 -13.51 17.46 15.94
CA SER A 117 -13.82 17.46 17.37
C SER A 117 -12.65 17.81 18.30
N HIS A 118 -11.40 17.70 17.82
CA HIS A 118 -10.19 18.12 18.57
C HIS A 118 -9.97 19.63 18.55
N HIS A 119 -10.68 20.35 17.70
CA HIS A 119 -10.52 21.79 17.49
C HIS A 119 -11.81 22.58 17.72
N ASP A 120 -12.95 21.89 17.81
CA ASP A 120 -14.28 22.46 17.94
C ASP A 120 -15.10 21.68 18.97
N ASP A 121 -15.24 22.25 20.18
CA ASP A 121 -15.95 21.64 21.31
C ASP A 121 -17.45 21.41 21.03
N ASP A 122 -18.03 22.08 20.01
CA ASP A 122 -19.42 21.89 19.58
C ASP A 122 -19.58 20.71 18.61
N THR A 123 -18.48 20.12 18.13
CA THR A 123 -18.49 18.94 17.24
C THR A 123 -18.42 17.66 18.08
N GLU A 124 -19.48 16.84 18.00
CA GLU A 124 -19.55 15.55 18.70
C GLU A 124 -18.50 14.56 18.17
N ARG A 125 -17.90 13.78 19.08
CA ARG A 125 -16.90 12.76 18.72
C ARG A 125 -17.60 11.53 18.14
N VAL A 126 -16.99 10.94 17.11
CA VAL A 126 -17.43 9.64 16.58
C VAL A 126 -16.94 8.51 17.48
N LEU A 127 -15.65 8.56 17.83
CA LEU A 127 -15.01 7.64 18.76
C LEU A 127 -14.66 8.36 20.06
N HIS A 128 -15.10 7.76 21.16
CA HIS A 128 -14.72 8.19 22.51
C HIS A 128 -13.54 7.34 22.99
N PRO A 129 -12.40 7.96 23.32
CA PRO A 129 -11.28 7.22 23.88
C PRO A 129 -11.66 6.48 25.16
N PRO A 130 -11.21 5.23 25.36
CA PRO A 130 -11.40 4.51 26.60
C PRO A 130 -10.80 5.26 27.78
N ALA A 131 -11.40 5.16 28.96
CA ALA A 131 -10.93 5.86 30.17
C ALA A 131 -9.51 5.49 30.61
N ASP A 132 -8.97 4.38 30.11
CA ASP A 132 -7.63 3.87 30.41
C ASP A 132 -6.60 4.20 29.30
N SER A 133 -6.99 5.00 28.31
CA SER A 133 -6.06 5.51 27.31
C SER A 133 -5.15 6.58 27.92
N GLN A 134 -3.93 6.68 27.40
CA GLN A 134 -3.02 7.80 27.66
C GLN A 134 -3.58 9.10 27.06
N ASP A 135 -2.77 10.15 27.12
CA ASP A 135 -3.07 11.46 26.53
C ASP A 135 -3.59 11.33 25.09
N GLU A 136 -4.56 12.17 24.74
CA GLU A 136 -5.21 12.18 23.44
C GLU A 136 -4.25 12.51 22.31
N ASP A 137 -3.14 13.19 22.60
CA ASP A 137 -2.04 13.44 21.67
C ASP A 137 -1.40 12.13 21.13
N TYR A 138 -1.62 11.00 21.80
CA TYR A 138 -1.15 9.67 21.36
C TYR A 138 -2.23 8.85 20.65
N HIS A 139 -3.42 9.40 20.43
CA HIS A 139 -4.48 8.71 19.69
C HIS A 139 -4.28 8.87 18.20
N LEU A 140 -4.43 7.77 17.48
CA LEU A 140 -4.30 7.74 16.03
C LEU A 140 -5.54 7.15 15.40
N TYR A 141 -6.29 8.01 14.71
CA TYR A 141 -7.49 7.65 13.99
C TYR A 141 -7.14 7.23 12.57
N ARG A 142 -7.68 6.11 12.10
CA ARG A 142 -7.35 5.52 10.80
C ARG A 142 -8.59 4.93 10.14
N LYS A 143 -8.62 4.99 8.81
CA LYS A 143 -9.48 4.18 7.95
C LYS A 143 -8.63 3.39 6.97
N HIS A 144 -9.02 2.16 6.68
CA HIS A 144 -8.50 1.44 5.52
C HIS A 144 -9.28 1.85 4.29
N VAL A 145 -8.56 2.10 3.19
CA VAL A 145 -9.12 2.43 1.89
C VAL A 145 -8.96 1.21 1.01
N TYR A 146 -10.06 0.75 0.41
CA TYR A 146 -10.08 -0.35 -0.54
C TYR A 146 -10.31 0.25 -1.93
N LEU A 147 -9.37 0.01 -2.84
CA LEU A 147 -9.49 0.48 -4.21
C LEU A 147 -10.20 -0.56 -5.07
N GLY A 148 -11.12 -0.10 -5.90
CA GLY A 148 -11.63 -0.82 -7.06
C GLY A 148 -10.94 -0.31 -8.33
N LEU A 149 -11.06 -1.08 -9.42
CA LEU A 149 -10.58 -0.70 -10.74
C LEU A 149 -11.75 -0.77 -11.70
N ASP A 150 -12.06 0.36 -12.35
CA ASP A 150 -12.94 0.39 -13.50
C ASP A 150 -12.11 0.62 -14.77
N PRO A 151 -11.81 -0.43 -15.56
CA PRO A 151 -11.03 -0.28 -16.77
C PRO A 151 -11.82 0.44 -17.89
N LEU A 152 -13.15 0.59 -17.76
CA LEU A 152 -13.96 1.32 -18.73
C LEU A 152 -13.73 2.83 -18.68
N ASP A 153 -13.22 3.34 -17.56
CA ASP A 153 -12.82 4.74 -17.38
C ASP A 153 -11.39 5.02 -17.85
N THR A 154 -10.76 4.07 -18.55
CA THR A 154 -9.39 4.17 -19.08
C THR A 154 -9.38 4.05 -20.60
N ASP A 155 -8.26 4.41 -21.22
CA ASP A 155 -8.05 4.22 -22.66
C ASP A 155 -8.00 2.72 -23.06
N LEU A 156 -7.95 1.80 -22.09
CA LEU A 156 -7.98 0.35 -22.28
C LEU A 156 -9.39 -0.25 -22.27
N ALA A 157 -10.44 0.57 -22.26
CA ALA A 157 -11.82 0.10 -22.14
C ALA A 157 -12.19 -0.98 -23.19
N ASP A 158 -11.76 -0.82 -24.44
CA ASP A 158 -12.06 -1.78 -25.51
C ASP A 158 -11.34 -3.12 -25.31
N ASP A 159 -10.06 -3.09 -24.92
CA ASP A 159 -9.27 -4.29 -24.65
C ASP A 159 -9.79 -5.01 -23.40
N ALA A 160 -10.18 -4.26 -22.37
CA ALA A 160 -10.80 -4.79 -21.16
C ALA A 160 -12.14 -5.47 -21.46
N ARG A 161 -12.98 -4.93 -22.36
CA ARG A 161 -14.22 -5.59 -22.80
C ARG A 161 -13.95 -6.90 -23.52
N GLU A 162 -12.99 -6.92 -24.45
CA GLU A 162 -12.62 -8.14 -25.17
C GLU A 162 -12.13 -9.21 -24.20
N LEU A 163 -11.25 -8.83 -23.26
CA LEU A 163 -10.74 -9.74 -22.25
C LEU A 163 -11.82 -10.23 -21.29
N ALA A 164 -12.68 -9.35 -20.79
CA ALA A 164 -13.79 -9.71 -19.89
C ALA A 164 -14.74 -10.74 -20.53
N ALA A 165 -14.99 -10.61 -21.84
CA ALA A 165 -15.80 -11.57 -22.58
C ALA A 165 -15.17 -12.98 -22.63
N GLU A 166 -13.83 -13.11 -22.59
CA GLU A 166 -13.14 -14.40 -22.46
C GLU A 166 -13.50 -15.11 -21.14
N PHE A 167 -13.77 -14.34 -20.08
CA PHE A 167 -14.20 -14.83 -18.76
C PHE A 167 -15.73 -14.89 -18.60
N GLY A 168 -16.50 -14.59 -19.65
CA GLY A 168 -17.95 -14.58 -19.62
C GLY A 168 -18.56 -13.39 -18.85
N LEU A 169 -17.78 -12.33 -18.67
CA LEU A 169 -18.22 -11.07 -18.07
C LEU A 169 -18.65 -10.09 -19.16
N ASP A 170 -19.66 -9.29 -18.86
CA ASP A 170 -20.10 -8.17 -19.70
C ASP A 170 -19.97 -6.89 -18.86
N LEU A 171 -18.93 -6.10 -19.12
CA LEU A 171 -18.62 -4.92 -18.32
C LEU A 171 -19.64 -3.79 -18.51
N ASP A 172 -20.40 -3.77 -19.61
CA ASP A 172 -21.42 -2.75 -19.84
C ASP A 172 -22.73 -3.11 -19.09
N GLU A 173 -23.00 -4.40 -18.83
CA GLU A 173 -24.12 -4.85 -17.99
C GLU A 173 -23.75 -4.98 -16.50
N GLN A 174 -22.49 -5.28 -16.20
CA GLN A 174 -21.95 -5.49 -14.86
C GLN A 174 -20.77 -4.56 -14.64
N SER A 175 -21.08 -3.26 -14.57
CA SER A 175 -20.06 -2.25 -14.31
C SER A 175 -19.32 -2.57 -13.00
N PRO A 176 -17.98 -2.56 -12.98
CA PRO A 176 -17.19 -2.89 -11.78
C PRO A 176 -17.56 -2.02 -10.58
N ASN A 177 -17.82 -0.73 -10.79
CA ASN A 177 -18.21 0.23 -9.76
C ASN A 177 -19.66 0.07 -9.26
N GLU A 178 -20.53 -0.63 -9.98
CA GLU A 178 -21.94 -0.85 -9.60
C GLU A 178 -22.21 -2.29 -9.12
N THR A 179 -21.23 -3.20 -9.27
CA THR A 179 -21.39 -4.63 -8.95
C THR A 179 -20.74 -4.97 -7.62
N PRO A 180 -21.50 -5.02 -6.50
CA PRO A 180 -20.92 -5.32 -5.20
C PRO A 180 -20.42 -6.78 -5.13
N LEU A 181 -19.18 -6.95 -4.64
CA LEU A 181 -18.54 -8.26 -4.41
C LEU A 181 -19.44 -9.23 -3.63
N ALA A 182 -20.21 -8.74 -2.65
CA ALA A 182 -21.10 -9.55 -1.82
C ALA A 182 -22.28 -10.18 -2.59
N GLY A 183 -22.59 -9.70 -3.80
CA GLY A 183 -23.64 -10.22 -4.66
C GLY A 183 -23.18 -11.31 -5.63
N LEU A 184 -21.88 -11.57 -5.73
CA LEU A 184 -21.31 -12.53 -6.68
C LEU A 184 -21.45 -13.98 -6.19
N THR A 185 -21.66 -14.88 -7.14
CA THR A 185 -21.54 -16.33 -6.90
C THR A 185 -20.07 -16.75 -6.88
N ASP A 186 -19.75 -17.94 -6.37
CA ASP A 186 -18.37 -18.47 -6.40
C ASP A 186 -17.79 -18.48 -7.83
N ASP A 187 -18.59 -18.91 -8.82
CA ASP A 187 -18.19 -18.89 -10.24
C ASP A 187 -17.97 -17.45 -10.75
N GLY A 188 -18.77 -16.49 -10.28
CA GLY A 188 -18.61 -15.07 -10.60
C GLY A 188 -17.33 -14.49 -10.00
N LEU A 189 -17.01 -14.84 -8.75
CA LEU A 189 -15.75 -14.44 -8.11
C LEU A 189 -14.54 -15.02 -8.84
N GLU A 190 -14.61 -16.28 -9.28
CA GLU A 190 -13.54 -16.90 -10.08
C GLU A 190 -13.37 -16.19 -11.42
N ALA A 191 -14.47 -15.83 -12.11
CA ALA A 191 -14.42 -15.09 -13.36
C ALA A 191 -13.78 -13.70 -13.19
N TRP A 192 -14.23 -12.92 -12.21
CA TRP A 192 -13.66 -11.58 -11.91
C TRP A 192 -12.21 -11.65 -11.46
N SER A 193 -11.85 -12.66 -10.66
CA SER A 193 -10.45 -12.88 -10.25
C SER A 193 -9.57 -13.25 -11.45
N GLY A 194 -10.07 -14.09 -12.36
CA GLY A 194 -9.35 -14.48 -13.57
C GLY A 194 -9.15 -13.29 -14.51
N PHE A 195 -10.23 -12.54 -14.77
CA PHE A 195 -10.21 -11.33 -15.60
C PHE A 195 -9.20 -10.31 -15.08
N SER A 196 -9.30 -9.92 -13.81
CA SER A 196 -8.37 -8.92 -13.23
C SER A 196 -6.92 -9.40 -13.26
N THR A 197 -6.65 -10.67 -12.95
CA THR A 197 -5.28 -11.22 -13.00
C THR A 197 -4.72 -11.16 -14.42
N GLU A 198 -5.48 -11.61 -15.41
CA GLU A 198 -5.05 -11.63 -16.80
C GLU A 198 -4.90 -10.21 -17.37
N LEU A 199 -5.75 -9.26 -16.95
CA LEU A 199 -5.63 -7.86 -17.33
C LEU A 199 -4.27 -7.30 -16.89
N PHE A 200 -3.90 -7.47 -15.62
CA PHE A 200 -2.61 -7.02 -15.11
C PHE A 200 -1.42 -7.78 -15.70
N ASP A 201 -1.55 -9.08 -15.97
CA ASP A 201 -0.47 -9.89 -16.54
C ASP A 201 -0.19 -9.59 -18.02
N ARG A 202 -1.23 -9.16 -18.77
CA ARG A 202 -1.09 -8.75 -20.17
C ARG A 202 -0.61 -7.30 -20.33
N SER A 203 -0.86 -6.44 -19.34
CA SER A 203 -0.53 -5.03 -19.42
C SER A 203 0.98 -4.76 -19.40
N ASP A 204 1.45 -3.90 -20.32
CA ASP A 204 2.79 -3.35 -20.26
C ASP A 204 2.90 -2.13 -19.32
N GLU A 205 4.09 -1.51 -19.22
CA GLU A 205 4.31 -0.39 -18.29
C GLU A 205 3.45 0.84 -18.60
N ASP A 206 3.17 1.10 -19.88
CA ASP A 206 2.35 2.24 -20.30
C ASP A 206 0.87 1.93 -20.02
N GLU A 207 0.40 0.73 -20.35
CA GLU A 207 -0.96 0.27 -20.07
C GLU A 207 -1.25 0.19 -18.57
N LEU A 208 -0.29 -0.26 -17.75
CA LEU A 208 -0.41 -0.23 -16.29
C LEU A 208 -0.55 1.19 -15.73
N ALA A 209 0.08 2.18 -16.37
CA ALA A 209 -0.08 3.58 -16.00
C ALA A 209 -1.48 4.10 -16.36
N GLU A 210 -2.05 3.68 -17.49
CA GLU A 210 -3.42 4.00 -17.88
C GLU A 210 -4.45 3.35 -16.94
N LEU A 211 -4.25 2.09 -16.55
CA LEU A 211 -5.09 1.43 -15.53
C LEU A 211 -5.11 2.21 -14.21
N ALA A 212 -4.05 2.95 -13.89
CA ALA A 212 -4.01 3.75 -12.67
C ALA A 212 -5.04 4.90 -12.67
N GLU A 213 -5.52 5.33 -13.83
CA GLU A 213 -6.57 6.34 -13.97
C GLU A 213 -7.96 5.78 -13.66
N GLY A 214 -8.16 4.47 -13.86
CA GLY A 214 -9.41 3.77 -13.55
C GLY A 214 -9.56 3.35 -12.09
N PHE A 215 -8.58 3.65 -11.22
CA PHE A 215 -8.72 3.35 -9.79
C PHE A 215 -9.69 4.32 -9.11
N TYR A 216 -10.65 3.76 -8.39
CA TYR A 216 -11.57 4.50 -7.53
C TYR A 216 -11.55 3.91 -6.11
N VAL A 217 -12.06 4.64 -5.12
CA VAL A 217 -12.28 4.06 -3.79
C VAL A 217 -13.61 3.32 -3.82
N ASP A 218 -13.54 2.00 -3.73
CA ASP A 218 -14.72 1.14 -3.69
C ASP A 218 -15.40 1.22 -2.32
N THR A 219 -14.59 1.16 -1.26
CA THR A 219 -15.10 1.28 0.10
C THR A 219 -14.02 1.68 1.10
N THR A 220 -14.45 2.04 2.31
CA THR A 220 -13.57 2.29 3.45
C THR A 220 -13.98 1.42 4.63
N SER A 221 -13.03 1.03 5.48
CA SER A 221 -13.37 0.43 6.76
C SER A 221 -14.18 1.40 7.64
N GLU A 222 -14.74 0.88 8.72
CA GLU A 222 -15.16 1.74 9.84
C GLU A 222 -13.98 2.57 10.36
N LEU A 223 -14.27 3.68 11.04
CA LEU A 223 -13.25 4.47 11.72
C LEU A 223 -12.65 3.66 12.87
N HIS A 224 -11.33 3.50 12.86
CA HIS A 224 -10.58 2.82 13.91
C HIS A 224 -9.72 3.81 14.70
N MET A 225 -9.43 3.45 15.95
CA MET A 225 -8.51 4.22 16.81
C MET A 225 -7.43 3.29 17.36
N ALA A 226 -6.18 3.67 17.17
CA ALA A 226 -5.04 3.13 17.90
C ALA A 226 -4.69 4.07 19.06
N TYR A 227 -4.51 3.53 20.26
CA TYR A 227 -4.14 4.28 21.46
C TYR A 227 -3.18 3.48 22.34
N LEU A 228 -2.44 4.16 23.22
CA LEU A 228 -1.63 3.51 24.25
C LEU A 228 -2.45 3.41 25.55
N ASP A 229 -2.47 2.24 26.19
CA ASP A 229 -3.03 2.09 27.53
C ASP A 229 -2.10 2.61 28.64
N HIS A 230 -2.54 2.54 29.90
CA HIS A 230 -1.73 2.99 31.04
C HIS A 230 -0.37 2.28 31.18
N ASP A 231 -0.25 1.06 30.64
CA ASP A 231 0.99 0.27 30.60
C ASP A 231 1.87 0.59 29.38
N GLY A 232 1.39 1.46 28.48
CA GLY A 232 2.08 1.87 27.25
C GLY A 232 1.99 0.83 26.13
N ILE A 233 0.99 -0.06 26.18
CA ILE A 233 0.73 -1.06 25.15
C ILE A 233 -0.27 -0.47 24.14
N GLU A 234 0.05 -0.62 22.84
CA GLU A 234 -0.85 -0.20 21.77
C GLU A 234 -2.08 -1.12 21.71
N GLN A 235 -3.26 -0.50 21.73
CA GLN A 235 -4.57 -1.12 21.55
C GLN A 235 -5.22 -0.56 20.29
N VAL A 236 -6.03 -1.37 19.60
CA VAL A 236 -6.78 -0.95 18.40
C VAL A 236 -8.24 -1.31 18.58
N THR A 237 -9.13 -0.35 18.35
CA THR A 237 -10.60 -0.52 18.32
C THR A 237 -11.11 -0.45 16.90
#